data_AF-A0A836Q3U6-F1
#
_entry.id   AF-A0A836Q3U6-F1
#
_cell.length_a   1.000
_cell.length_b   1.000
_cell.length_c   1.000
_cell.angle_alpha   90.00
_cell.angle_beta   90.00
_cell.angle_gamma   90.00
#
_symmetry.space_group_name_H-M   'P 1'
#
loop_
_entity.id
_entity.type
_entity.pdbx_description
1 polymer ?
#
loop_
_entity_poly.entity_id
_entity_poly.type
_entity_poly.pdbx_seq_one_letter_code
_entity_poly.pdbx_strand_id
1 'polypeptide(L)'
;MFSKGGMVDSEVCGPRVCVYLFADTFGQGSSYFPQYDLIAQNDRVRISQEVYTVALLPRARANFIDFTAIALLGAAGLGFGLAKAGHAGVNQVITGTPDVEIDVYITGLKTKDLNLFKVGDSSAITIRNQPVKPPMTITKVEHTPKQVAFLSPDGKKAVSFDDPANPIAHDFTVTVKDKAEETDDGYVIRGNKIKVGNQIELEWKKYRVQGVVVDVRPIAPAAK
;
A
#
# COMPACT_ATOMS: atom_id res chain seq x y z
N MET A 1 -8.20 -37.84 -41.55
CA MET A 1 -8.94 -36.56 -41.52
C MET A 1 -8.57 -35.90 -40.20
N PHE A 2 -7.80 -34.82 -40.10
CA PHE A 2 -7.67 -33.62 -40.93
C PHE A 2 -6.23 -33.35 -41.39
N SER A 3 -6.14 -32.45 -42.36
CA SER A 3 -4.99 -32.04 -43.17
C SER A 3 -4.52 -30.64 -42.77
N LYS A 4 -3.27 -30.30 -43.15
CA LYS A 4 -2.62 -28.97 -43.23
C LYS A 4 -2.05 -28.46 -41.91
N GLY A 5 -0.82 -27.95 -41.83
CA GLY A 5 0.24 -27.72 -42.80
C GLY A 5 1.39 -27.08 -42.02
N GLY A 6 2.57 -27.72 -42.00
CA GLY A 6 3.77 -27.19 -41.35
C GLY A 6 4.55 -26.36 -42.35
N MET A 7 4.82 -25.10 -41.99
CA MET A 7 5.66 -24.17 -42.74
C MET A 7 7.09 -24.72 -42.88
N VAL A 8 7.61 -24.74 -44.10
CA VAL A 8 9.03 -24.98 -44.38
C VAL A 8 9.72 -23.61 -44.30
N ASP A 9 10.57 -23.39 -43.29
CA ASP A 9 11.19 -22.08 -43.07
C ASP A 9 12.49 -21.85 -43.85
N SER A 10 13.11 -22.89 -44.44
CA SER A 10 14.12 -22.73 -45.50
C SER A 10 14.51 -24.07 -46.13
N GLU A 11 14.66 -24.08 -47.47
CA GLU A 11 15.31 -25.15 -48.22
C GLU A 11 16.70 -24.69 -48.66
N VAL A 12 17.72 -25.51 -48.42
CA VAL A 12 19.04 -25.38 -49.07
C VAL A 12 19.32 -26.67 -49.82
N CYS A 13 19.05 -26.66 -51.13
CA CYS A 13 19.33 -27.79 -52.01
C CYS A 13 20.64 -27.57 -52.78
N GLY A 14 21.58 -28.50 -52.58
CA GLY A 14 22.73 -28.67 -53.46
C GLY A 14 22.46 -29.77 -54.50
N PRO A 15 23.32 -29.94 -55.51
CA PRO A 15 23.06 -30.82 -56.66
C PRO A 15 22.95 -32.32 -56.34
N ARG A 16 23.15 -32.74 -55.08
CA ARG A 16 23.08 -34.16 -54.67
C ARG A 16 22.41 -34.45 -53.32
N VAL A 17 22.03 -33.43 -52.53
CA VAL A 17 21.33 -33.62 -51.24
C VAL A 17 20.47 -32.39 -50.96
N CYS A 18 19.26 -32.61 -50.45
CA CYS A 18 18.41 -31.57 -49.85
C CYS A 18 18.29 -31.86 -48.35
N VAL A 19 18.47 -30.83 -47.53
CA VAL A 19 18.31 -30.90 -46.08
C VAL A 19 17.06 -30.12 -45.72
N TYR A 20 16.14 -30.76 -44.99
CA TYR A 20 14.92 -30.12 -44.48
C TYR A 20 15.11 -29.79 -43.01
N LEU A 21 14.95 -28.51 -42.66
CA LEU A 21 14.93 -28.05 -41.27
C LEU A 21 13.47 -27.86 -40.85
N PHE A 22 13.03 -28.64 -39.86
CA PHE A 22 11.74 -28.45 -39.19
C PHE A 22 11.99 -27.85 -37.81
N ALA A 23 11.35 -26.71 -37.52
CA ALA A 23 11.36 -26.10 -36.21
C ALA A 23 10.01 -26.35 -35.52
N ASP A 24 9.95 -27.36 -34.65
CA ASP A 24 8.77 -27.57 -33.81
C ASP A 24 8.85 -26.69 -32.57
N THR A 25 8.01 -25.66 -32.50
CA THR A 25 7.83 -24.86 -31.28
C THR A 25 6.84 -25.56 -30.35
N PHE A 26 7.34 -26.38 -29.42
CA PHE A 26 6.57 -26.84 -28.25
C PHE A 26 7.13 -26.22 -26.96
N GLY A 27 6.20 -25.66 -26.17
CA GLY A 27 6.48 -24.65 -25.16
C GLY A 27 7.01 -25.12 -23.81
N GLN A 28 7.62 -24.14 -23.15
CA GLN A 28 7.83 -23.93 -21.71
C GLN A 28 8.46 -25.06 -20.88
N GLY A 29 9.76 -24.92 -20.63
CA GLY A 29 10.44 -25.52 -19.48
C GLY A 29 11.92 -25.74 -19.72
N SER A 30 12.76 -25.03 -18.97
CA SER A 30 14.16 -25.31 -18.65
C SER A 30 15.12 -25.71 -19.78
N SER A 31 16.27 -25.00 -19.83
CA SER A 31 17.51 -25.39 -20.49
C SER A 31 17.44 -25.52 -22.02
N TYR A 32 17.81 -24.41 -22.68
CA TYR A 32 18.07 -24.34 -24.11
C TYR A 32 19.22 -25.25 -24.52
N PHE A 33 18.92 -26.35 -25.20
CA PHE A 33 19.82 -27.02 -26.13
C PHE A 33 18.97 -27.50 -27.32
N PRO A 34 19.18 -26.98 -28.54
CA PRO A 34 18.53 -27.57 -29.71
C PRO A 34 19.15 -28.94 -29.98
N GLN A 35 18.33 -29.98 -29.93
CA GLN A 35 18.71 -31.34 -30.27
C GLN A 35 18.43 -31.54 -31.77
N TYR A 36 19.49 -31.55 -32.57
CA TYR A 36 19.39 -31.78 -34.01
C TYR A 36 19.46 -33.28 -34.29
N ASP A 37 18.33 -33.90 -34.64
CA ASP A 37 18.31 -35.27 -35.17
C ASP A 37 18.56 -35.24 -36.68
N LEU A 38 19.71 -35.74 -37.11
CA LEU A 38 20.04 -35.96 -38.52
C LEU A 38 19.57 -37.36 -38.93
N ILE A 39 18.47 -37.45 -39.67
CA ILE A 39 18.07 -38.70 -40.34
C ILE A 39 18.87 -38.80 -41.65
N ALA A 40 19.97 -39.56 -41.63
CA ALA A 40 20.73 -39.89 -42.83
C ALA A 40 20.21 -41.20 -43.43
N GLN A 41 19.63 -41.13 -44.63
CA GLN A 41 19.23 -42.30 -45.41
C GLN A 41 20.34 -42.61 -46.44
N ASN A 42 20.81 -43.85 -46.41
CA ASN A 42 21.80 -44.52 -47.28
C ASN A 42 23.30 -44.30 -47.02
N ASP A 43 23.89 -45.45 -46.65
CA ASP A 43 25.22 -45.98 -46.95
C ASP A 43 26.48 -45.14 -46.75
N ARG A 44 27.28 -45.67 -45.80
CA ARG A 44 28.73 -45.48 -45.58
C ARG A 44 29.20 -44.03 -45.40
N VAL A 45 29.10 -43.56 -44.15
CA VAL A 45 30.03 -42.57 -43.63
C VAL A 45 30.53 -43.04 -42.26
N ARG A 46 31.79 -43.48 -42.19
CA ARG A 46 32.49 -43.61 -40.91
C ARG A 46 32.72 -42.21 -40.38
N ILE A 47 31.90 -41.78 -39.42
CA ILE A 47 32.18 -40.58 -38.64
C ILE A 47 33.00 -41.03 -37.45
N SER A 48 34.29 -40.73 -37.47
CA SER A 48 35.18 -40.86 -36.32
C SER A 48 34.62 -39.96 -35.21
N GLN A 49 34.15 -40.57 -34.12
CA GLN A 49 33.87 -39.83 -32.90
C GLN A 49 35.22 -39.41 -32.30
N GLU A 50 35.69 -38.21 -32.62
CA GLU A 50 36.55 -37.51 -31.69
C GLU A 50 35.66 -37.06 -30.53
N VAL A 51 35.71 -37.86 -29.46
CA VAL A 51 35.19 -37.49 -28.15
C VAL A 51 36.03 -36.33 -27.66
N TYR A 52 35.60 -35.10 -27.95
CA TYR A 52 36.06 -33.94 -27.21
C TYR A 52 35.43 -34.02 -25.82
N THR A 53 36.11 -34.74 -24.93
CA THR A 53 35.93 -34.57 -23.48
C THR A 53 36.29 -33.12 -23.18
N VAL A 54 35.27 -32.25 -23.18
CA VAL A 54 35.37 -30.91 -22.60
C VAL A 54 35.60 -31.12 -21.11
N ALA A 55 36.88 -31.20 -20.76
CA ALA A 55 37.33 -31.15 -19.39
C ALA A 55 36.81 -29.83 -18.80
N LEU A 56 35.70 -29.90 -18.08
CA LEU A 56 35.26 -28.88 -17.12
C LEU A 56 36.28 -28.85 -15.98
N LEU A 57 37.48 -28.35 -16.27
CA LEU A 57 38.41 -27.91 -15.24
C LEU A 57 37.99 -26.49 -14.86
N PRO A 58 37.57 -26.24 -13.60
CA PRO A 58 37.37 -24.89 -13.12
C PRO A 58 38.76 -24.28 -12.94
N ARG A 59 39.33 -23.71 -14.00
CA ARG A 59 40.52 -22.88 -13.88
C ARG A 59 40.06 -21.49 -13.43
N ALA A 60 39.65 -21.40 -12.18
CA ALA A 60 39.37 -20.14 -11.50
C ALA A 60 40.67 -19.35 -11.35
N ARG A 61 41.09 -18.69 -12.43
CA ARG A 61 41.91 -17.48 -12.32
C ARG A 61 40.91 -16.38 -12.07
N ALA A 62 40.82 -15.93 -10.83
CA ALA A 62 39.98 -14.79 -10.50
C ALA A 62 40.43 -13.60 -11.35
N ASN A 63 39.62 -13.28 -12.36
CA ASN A 63 39.85 -12.10 -13.17
C ASN A 63 39.30 -10.88 -12.43
N PHE A 64 39.75 -9.69 -12.77
CA PHE A 64 39.23 -8.45 -12.20
C PHE A 64 37.70 -8.39 -12.27
N ILE A 65 37.10 -8.93 -13.34
CA ILE A 65 35.65 -9.03 -13.52
C ILE A 65 35.00 -9.92 -12.43
N ASP A 66 35.60 -11.05 -12.08
CA ASP A 66 35.06 -11.94 -11.04
C ASP A 66 35.08 -11.26 -9.66
N PHE A 67 36.14 -10.52 -9.35
CA PHE A 67 36.22 -9.71 -8.12
C PHE A 67 35.15 -8.62 -8.07
N THR A 68 34.91 -7.92 -9.19
CA THR A 68 33.85 -6.91 -9.24
C THR A 68 32.46 -7.51 -9.08
N ALA A 69 32.20 -8.68 -9.69
CA ALA A 69 30.93 -9.39 -9.55
C ALA A 69 30.69 -9.85 -8.10
N ILE A 70 31.70 -10.40 -7.43
CA ILE A 70 31.62 -10.81 -6.02
C ILE A 70 31.41 -9.60 -5.11
N ALA A 71 32.10 -8.48 -5.36
CA ALA A 71 31.92 -7.25 -4.59
C ALA A 71 30.50 -6.68 -4.73
N LEU A 72 29.94 -6.68 -5.95
CA LEU A 72 28.56 -6.28 -6.20
C LEU A 72 27.54 -7.17 -5.49
N LEU A 73 27.72 -8.50 -5.56
CA LEU A 73 26.87 -9.45 -4.86
C LEU A 73 26.99 -9.31 -3.33
N GLY A 74 28.20 -9.06 -2.83
CA GLY A 74 28.45 -8.79 -1.42
C GLY A 74 27.74 -7.52 -0.95
N ALA A 75 27.88 -6.42 -1.70
CA ALA A 75 27.20 -5.15 -1.39
C ALA A 75 25.67 -5.30 -1.44
N ALA A 76 25.13 -6.02 -2.42
CA ALA A 76 23.70 -6.31 -2.51
C ALA A 76 23.21 -7.18 -1.34
N GLY A 77 23.97 -8.20 -0.95
CA GLY A 77 23.67 -9.04 0.20
C GLY A 77 23.72 -8.28 1.52
N LEU A 78 24.71 -7.39 1.68
CA LEU A 78 24.83 -6.53 2.86
C LEU A 78 23.69 -5.51 2.92
N GLY A 79 23.35 -4.90 1.79
CA GLY A 79 22.21 -3.98 1.67
C GLY A 79 20.88 -4.66 1.99
N PHE A 80 20.67 -5.87 1.47
CA PHE A 80 19.47 -6.67 1.78
C PHE A 80 19.42 -7.07 3.26
N GLY A 81 20.56 -7.47 3.85
CA GLY A 81 20.68 -7.82 5.27
C GLY A 81 20.36 -6.64 6.19
N LEU A 82 20.91 -5.47 5.91
CA LEU A 82 20.64 -4.24 6.67
C LEU A 82 19.18 -3.78 6.54
N ALA A 83 18.57 -3.93 5.36
CA ALA A 83 17.15 -3.64 5.15
C ALA A 83 16.25 -4.59 5.96
N LYS A 84 16.57 -5.90 5.96
CA LYS A 84 15.85 -6.90 6.76
C LYS A 84 16.03 -6.73 8.26
N ALA A 85 17.17 -6.19 8.70
CA ALA A 85 17.47 -5.88 10.09
C ALA A 85 16.77 -4.60 10.60
N GLY A 86 15.98 -3.90 9.77
CA GLY A 86 15.21 -2.74 10.18
C GLY A 86 16.03 -1.45 10.31
N HIS A 87 17.29 -1.44 9.86
CA HIS A 87 18.16 -0.25 9.80
C HIS A 87 17.98 0.57 8.52
N ALA A 88 16.92 0.32 7.75
CA ALA A 88 16.50 1.27 6.73
C ALA A 88 16.05 2.56 7.43
N GLY A 89 16.67 3.70 7.11
CA GLY A 89 16.48 4.99 7.80
C GLY A 89 15.08 5.63 7.70
N VAL A 90 14.03 4.84 7.44
CA VAL A 90 12.63 5.26 7.26
C VAL A 90 11.70 4.61 8.29
N ASN A 91 12.24 3.85 9.26
CA ASN A 91 11.40 3.26 10.31
C ASN A 91 11.13 4.31 11.40
N GLN A 92 9.89 4.78 11.49
CA GLN A 92 9.41 5.48 12.69
C GLN A 92 9.44 4.49 13.85
N VAL A 93 10.06 4.88 14.96
CA VAL A 93 10.07 4.07 16.17
C VAL A 93 8.65 4.08 16.73
N ILE A 94 7.97 2.94 16.65
CA ILE A 94 6.63 2.76 17.19
C ILE A 94 6.79 2.43 18.68
N THR A 95 6.37 3.34 19.53
CA THR A 95 6.48 3.23 21.00
C THR A 95 5.37 2.34 21.57
N GLY A 96 4.20 2.31 20.92
CA GLY A 96 3.07 1.46 21.32
C GLY A 96 1.86 1.58 20.39
N THR A 97 0.86 0.74 20.62
CA THR A 97 -0.43 0.79 19.90
C THR A 97 -1.61 1.01 20.86
N PRO A 98 -1.76 2.21 21.45
CA PRO A 98 -2.88 2.51 22.33
C PRO A 98 -4.21 2.67 21.55
N ASP A 99 -5.32 2.45 22.25
CA ASP A 99 -6.63 2.93 21.83
C ASP A 99 -6.67 4.46 22.05
N VAL A 100 -7.06 5.23 21.05
CA VAL A 100 -7.08 6.70 21.08
C VAL A 100 -8.48 7.23 20.82
N GLU A 101 -8.85 8.29 21.55
CA GLU A 101 -10.02 9.12 21.28
C GLU A 101 -9.61 10.37 20.51
N ILE A 102 -10.37 10.66 19.46
CA ILE A 102 -10.22 11.84 18.63
C ILE A 102 -11.50 12.65 18.77
N ASP A 103 -11.36 13.88 19.25
CA ASP A 103 -12.47 14.82 19.31
C ASP A 103 -12.52 15.61 18.01
N VAL A 104 -13.62 15.46 17.28
CA VAL A 104 -13.87 16.12 16.00
C VAL A 104 -14.91 17.20 16.21
N TYR A 105 -14.50 18.45 16.04
CA TYR A 105 -15.39 19.59 16.15
C TYR A 105 -15.94 19.97 14.77
N ILE A 106 -17.26 20.01 14.68
CA ILE A 106 -18.01 20.38 13.49
C ILE A 106 -18.73 21.69 13.82
N THR A 107 -18.44 22.72 13.04
CA THR A 107 -19.03 24.05 13.24
C THR A 107 -20.21 24.27 12.30
N GLY A 108 -21.31 24.81 12.86
CA GLY A 108 -22.45 25.34 12.14
C GLY A 108 -23.21 24.31 11.32
N LEU A 109 -23.25 23.06 11.75
CA LEU A 109 -23.98 22.00 11.06
C LEU A 109 -25.48 22.28 11.09
N LYS A 110 -26.06 22.50 9.91
CA LYS A 110 -27.49 22.74 9.75
C LYS A 110 -28.23 21.41 9.72
N THR A 111 -28.88 21.05 10.82
CA THR A 111 -29.67 19.81 10.93
C THR A 111 -30.92 20.04 11.74
N LYS A 112 -32.00 19.32 11.39
CA LYS A 112 -33.21 19.22 12.22
C LYS A 112 -33.14 18.05 13.19
N ASP A 113 -32.25 17.08 12.93
CA ASP A 113 -32.05 15.90 13.76
C ASP A 113 -30.84 16.12 14.67
N LEU A 114 -31.10 16.29 15.96
CA LEU A 114 -30.06 16.43 17.00
C LEU A 114 -29.37 15.09 17.31
N ASN A 115 -30.01 13.97 16.98
CA ASN A 115 -29.49 12.62 17.19
C ASN A 115 -28.84 12.05 15.92
N LEU A 116 -28.31 12.93 15.06
CA LEU A 116 -27.63 12.56 13.82
C LEU A 116 -26.41 11.66 14.10
N PHE A 117 -25.68 11.95 15.18
CA PHE A 117 -24.60 11.13 15.70
C PHE A 117 -25.10 10.39 16.94
N LYS A 118 -24.94 9.07 16.97
CA LYS A 118 -25.32 8.24 18.10
C LYS A 118 -24.10 7.56 18.68
N VAL A 119 -24.06 7.49 20.01
CA VAL A 119 -23.03 6.75 20.72
C VAL A 119 -23.16 5.26 20.40
N GLY A 120 -22.06 4.63 20.03
CA GLY A 120 -22.00 3.24 19.60
C GLY A 120 -22.17 3.02 18.09
N ASP A 121 -22.62 4.03 17.33
CA ASP A 121 -22.64 3.94 15.88
C ASP A 121 -21.22 3.99 15.32
N SER A 122 -21.02 3.31 14.18
CA SER A 122 -19.78 3.42 13.43
C SER A 122 -19.78 4.69 12.57
N SER A 123 -18.63 5.32 12.41
CA SER A 123 -18.40 6.47 11.54
C SER A 123 -17.07 6.29 10.83
N ALA A 124 -17.04 6.45 9.52
CA ALA A 124 -15.80 6.45 8.76
C ALA A 124 -15.20 7.85 8.79
N ILE A 125 -13.89 7.93 9.00
CA ILE A 125 -13.15 9.18 8.79
C ILE A 125 -12.59 9.18 7.37
N THR A 126 -12.85 10.25 6.64
CA THR A 126 -12.25 10.51 5.33
C THR A 126 -11.19 11.58 5.48
N ILE A 127 -9.94 11.24 5.16
CA ILE A 127 -8.78 12.14 5.23
C ILE A 127 -8.34 12.41 3.81
N ARG A 128 -8.25 13.69 3.41
CA ARG A 128 -7.83 14.08 2.05
C ARG A 128 -8.58 13.33 0.94
N ASN A 129 -9.91 13.23 1.09
CA ASN A 129 -10.80 12.49 0.18
C ASN A 129 -10.49 10.98 0.05
N GLN A 130 -9.77 10.39 1.02
CA GLN A 130 -9.55 8.95 1.13
C GLN A 130 -10.27 8.41 2.38
N PRO A 131 -11.29 7.55 2.20
CA PRO A 131 -12.00 6.98 3.32
C PRO A 131 -11.11 5.95 4.02
N VAL A 132 -10.92 6.14 5.32
CA VAL A 132 -10.17 5.23 6.18
C VAL A 132 -11.06 4.03 6.52
N LYS A 133 -10.50 2.81 6.40
CA LYS A 133 -11.21 1.56 6.66
C LYS A 133 -10.45 0.69 7.66
N PRO A 134 -11.16 -0.13 8.48
CA PRO A 134 -12.59 -0.09 8.85
C PRO A 134 -13.08 1.21 9.50
N PRO A 135 -14.42 1.41 9.58
CA PRO A 135 -15.01 2.54 10.27
C PRO A 135 -14.76 2.45 11.78
N MET A 136 -14.73 3.61 12.42
CA MET A 136 -14.40 3.81 13.83
C MET A 136 -15.68 3.93 14.66
N THR A 137 -15.60 3.81 15.98
CA THR A 137 -16.79 3.84 16.86
C THR A 137 -16.94 5.19 17.54
N ILE A 138 -18.15 5.77 17.53
CA ILE A 138 -18.47 7.00 18.25
C ILE A 138 -18.63 6.67 19.74
N THR A 139 -17.86 7.32 20.62
CA THR A 139 -17.95 7.12 22.08
C THR A 139 -18.73 8.22 22.79
N LYS A 140 -18.63 9.46 22.30
CA LYS A 140 -19.28 10.62 22.90
C LYS A 140 -19.76 11.59 21.82
N VAL A 141 -20.90 12.21 22.06
CA VAL A 141 -21.45 13.26 21.20
C VAL A 141 -21.94 14.38 22.11
N GLU A 142 -21.41 15.58 21.89
CA GLU A 142 -21.90 16.81 22.48
C GLU A 142 -22.35 17.73 21.36
N HIS A 143 -23.40 18.50 21.61
CA HIS A 143 -23.86 19.51 20.67
C HIS A 143 -24.29 20.75 21.41
N THR A 144 -24.12 21.90 20.77
CA THR A 144 -24.56 23.19 21.29
C THR A 144 -25.20 23.96 20.14
N PRO A 145 -26.38 24.59 20.33
CA PRO A 145 -26.92 25.51 19.34
C PRO A 145 -25.90 26.61 19.04
N LYS A 146 -25.88 27.08 17.80
CA LYS A 146 -24.98 28.15 17.39
C LYS A 146 -25.24 29.37 18.27
N GLN A 147 -24.19 29.85 18.95
CA GLN A 147 -24.28 31.02 19.81
C GLN A 147 -23.91 32.30 19.07
N VAL A 148 -24.59 33.39 19.43
CA VAL A 148 -24.30 34.76 19.02
C VAL A 148 -23.96 35.58 20.26
N ALA A 149 -22.88 36.34 20.17
CA ALA A 149 -22.44 37.22 21.24
C ALA A 149 -23.01 38.62 21.05
N PHE A 150 -23.63 39.15 22.10
CA PHE A 150 -24.08 40.53 22.17
C PHE A 150 -23.39 41.26 23.32
N LEU A 151 -23.21 42.58 23.15
CA LEU A 151 -22.78 43.41 24.26
C LEU A 151 -23.96 43.57 25.24
N SER A 152 -23.71 43.34 26.52
CA SER A 152 -24.67 43.61 27.58
C SER A 152 -25.16 45.07 27.47
N PRO A 153 -26.43 45.36 27.80
CA PRO A 153 -26.94 46.74 27.81
C PRO A 153 -26.08 47.71 28.64
N ASP A 154 -25.40 47.20 29.68
CA ASP A 154 -24.50 47.97 30.54
C ASP A 154 -23.12 48.24 29.89
N GLY A 155 -22.84 47.70 28.71
CA GLY A 155 -21.59 47.87 27.95
C GLY A 155 -20.36 47.16 28.52
N LYS A 156 -20.46 46.53 29.69
CA LYS A 156 -19.30 46.00 30.43
C LYS A 156 -18.95 44.54 30.14
N LYS A 157 -19.86 43.76 29.56
CA LYS A 157 -19.69 42.30 29.35
C LYS A 157 -20.31 41.86 28.04
N ALA A 158 -19.73 40.85 27.40
CA ALA A 158 -20.38 40.11 26.32
C ALA A 158 -21.23 38.99 26.92
N VAL A 159 -22.43 38.79 26.39
CA VAL A 159 -23.34 37.71 26.75
C VAL A 159 -23.63 36.90 25.49
N SER A 160 -23.57 35.57 25.58
CA SER A 160 -23.91 34.69 24.47
C SER A 160 -25.33 34.15 24.61
N PHE A 161 -26.05 34.11 23.49
CA PHE A 161 -27.39 33.55 23.38
C PHE A 161 -27.46 32.66 22.15
N ASP A 162 -28.42 31.75 22.12
CA ASP A 162 -28.69 30.94 20.93
C ASP A 162 -29.15 31.84 19.78
N ASP A 163 -28.65 31.60 18.57
CA ASP A 163 -28.92 32.41 17.38
C ASP A 163 -30.38 32.27 16.92
N PRO A 164 -31.25 33.29 17.12
CA PRO A 164 -32.65 33.20 16.69
C PRO A 164 -32.79 33.23 15.16
N ALA A 165 -31.79 33.76 14.44
CA ALA A 165 -31.81 33.80 12.98
C ALA A 165 -31.45 32.45 12.35
N ASN A 166 -30.78 31.57 13.09
CA ASN A 166 -30.38 30.26 12.59
C ASN A 166 -30.57 29.14 13.63
N PRO A 167 -31.83 28.82 13.98
CA PRO A 167 -32.14 27.84 15.03
C PRO A 167 -31.81 26.39 14.65
N ILE A 168 -31.49 26.14 13.38
CA ILE A 168 -31.12 24.80 12.88
C ILE A 168 -29.61 24.56 12.87
N ALA A 169 -28.80 25.59 13.14
CA ALA A 169 -27.34 25.46 13.15
C ALA A 169 -26.88 25.05 14.54
N HIS A 170 -26.15 23.93 14.59
CA HIS A 170 -25.56 23.40 15.81
C HIS A 170 -24.08 23.13 15.59
N ASP A 171 -23.29 23.44 16.61
CA ASP A 171 -21.91 22.99 16.70
C ASP A 171 -21.90 21.63 17.39
N PHE A 172 -21.15 20.68 16.86
CA PHE A 172 -21.04 19.32 17.40
C PHE A 172 -19.59 19.02 17.75
N THR A 173 -19.38 18.35 18.88
CA THR A 173 -18.12 17.69 19.23
C THR A 173 -18.39 16.20 19.26
N VAL A 174 -17.81 15.48 18.30
CA VAL A 174 -17.98 14.02 18.15
C VAL A 174 -16.66 13.34 18.51
N THR A 175 -16.67 12.53 19.56
CA THR A 175 -15.51 11.72 19.96
C THR A 175 -15.56 10.38 19.28
N VAL A 176 -14.50 10.04 18.57
CA VAL A 176 -14.35 8.80 17.81
C VAL A 176 -13.17 8.00 18.34
N LYS A 177 -13.36 6.70 18.51
CA LYS A 177 -12.36 5.77 19.03
C LYS A 177 -11.80 4.86 17.94
N ASP A 178 -10.48 4.75 17.86
CA ASP A 178 -9.76 3.72 17.08
C ASP A 178 -8.39 3.42 17.69
N LYS A 179 -7.73 2.40 17.15
CA LYS A 179 -6.34 2.09 17.47
C LYS A 179 -5.41 3.02 16.70
N ALA A 180 -4.44 3.58 17.40
CA ALA A 180 -3.38 4.39 16.82
C ALA A 180 -2.02 3.79 17.15
N GLU A 181 -1.06 4.01 16.26
CA GLU A 181 0.36 3.80 16.52
C GLU A 181 0.91 5.10 17.13
N GLU A 182 1.51 4.99 18.31
CA GLU A 182 2.20 6.10 18.96
C GLU A 182 3.63 6.16 18.44
N THR A 183 3.98 7.30 17.84
CA THR A 183 5.31 7.61 17.32
C THR A 183 5.82 8.90 17.96
N ASP A 184 7.12 9.18 17.86
CA ASP A 184 7.72 10.43 18.37
C ASP A 184 7.06 11.70 17.80
N ASP A 185 6.46 11.59 16.60
CA ASP A 185 5.80 12.70 15.89
C ASP A 185 4.31 12.89 16.27
N GLY A 186 3.75 11.98 17.07
CA GLY A 186 2.35 11.92 17.48
C GLY A 186 1.64 10.62 17.10
N TYR A 187 0.31 10.65 17.14
CA TYR A 187 -0.53 9.50 16.84
C TYR A 187 -0.73 9.30 15.34
N VAL A 188 -0.48 8.07 14.88
CA VAL A 188 -0.67 7.64 13.49
C VAL A 188 -1.83 6.66 13.45
N ILE A 189 -2.86 6.98 12.68
CA ILE A 189 -4.01 6.10 12.47
C ILE A 189 -3.94 5.61 11.04
N ARG A 190 -3.67 4.31 10.89
CA ARG A 190 -3.68 3.60 9.59
C ARG A 190 -2.82 4.31 8.53
N GLY A 191 -1.62 4.73 8.94
CA GLY A 191 -0.65 5.44 8.10
C GLY A 191 -0.85 6.95 7.97
N ASN A 192 -1.92 7.51 8.54
CA ASN A 192 -2.16 8.96 8.55
C ASN A 192 -1.83 9.56 9.91
N LYS A 193 -0.95 10.57 9.94
CA LYS A 193 -0.68 11.36 11.15
C LYS A 193 -1.90 12.21 11.49
N ILE A 194 -2.44 12.02 12.70
CA ILE A 194 -3.56 12.81 13.21
C ILE A 194 -3.02 13.82 14.22
N LYS A 195 -3.30 15.09 13.97
CA LYS A 195 -2.91 16.21 14.83
C LYS A 195 -4.08 17.15 15.00
N VAL A 196 -4.07 17.90 16.10
CA VAL A 196 -5.01 19.00 16.33
C VAL A 196 -4.91 20.00 15.17
N GLY A 197 -6.05 20.42 14.64
CA GLY A 197 -6.16 21.29 13.47
C GLY A 197 -6.28 20.55 12.14
N ASN A 198 -6.10 19.22 12.10
CA ASN A 198 -6.32 18.46 10.88
C ASN A 198 -7.79 18.52 10.47
N GLN A 199 -8.02 18.81 9.18
CA GLN A 199 -9.35 18.71 8.57
C GLN A 199 -9.68 17.26 8.25
N ILE A 200 -10.82 16.80 8.73
CA ILE A 200 -11.32 15.45 8.55
C ILE A 200 -12.81 15.47 8.24
N GLU A 201 -13.26 14.49 7.46
CA GLU A 201 -14.67 14.32 7.16
C GLU A 201 -15.20 13.11 7.93
N LEU A 202 -16.30 13.29 8.68
CA LEU A 202 -17.05 12.18 9.25
C LEU A 202 -18.11 11.74 8.24
N GLU A 203 -18.12 10.46 7.90
CA GLU A 203 -19.02 9.89 6.92
C GLU A 203 -19.74 8.65 7.48
N TRP A 204 -21.05 8.64 7.33
CA TRP A 204 -21.88 7.47 7.59
C TRP A 204 -23.12 7.48 6.69
N LYS A 205 -24.05 6.54 6.93
CA LYS A 205 -25.25 6.33 6.12
C LYS A 205 -26.10 7.59 5.90
N LYS A 206 -26.14 8.50 6.88
CA LYS A 206 -27.02 9.68 6.88
C LYS A 206 -26.28 11.01 6.73
N TYR A 207 -24.95 11.02 6.76
CA TYR A 207 -24.19 12.25 6.82
C TYR A 207 -22.81 12.12 6.19
N ARG A 208 -22.33 13.22 5.63
CA ARG A 208 -20.94 13.47 5.28
C ARG A 208 -20.64 14.91 5.67
N VAL A 209 -19.89 15.10 6.74
CA VAL A 209 -19.69 16.41 7.37
C VAL A 209 -18.21 16.69 7.56
N GLN A 210 -17.83 17.93 7.33
CA GLN A 210 -16.46 18.39 7.54
C GLN A 210 -16.28 18.86 8.97
N GLY A 211 -15.19 18.46 9.60
CA GLY A 211 -14.81 18.84 10.95
C GLY A 211 -13.31 19.05 11.07
N VAL A 212 -12.91 19.55 12.23
CA VAL A 212 -11.52 19.78 12.61
C VAL A 212 -11.22 18.98 13.86
N VAL A 213 -10.08 18.31 13.88
CA VAL A 213 -9.60 17.63 15.10
C VAL A 213 -9.26 18.69 16.15
N VAL A 214 -9.91 18.63 17.31
CA VAL A 214 -9.66 19.57 18.42
C VAL A 214 -8.83 18.97 19.54
N ASP A 215 -8.95 17.66 19.75
CA ASP A 215 -8.17 16.93 20.74
C ASP A 215 -7.87 15.50 20.27
N VAL A 216 -6.75 14.96 20.73
CA VAL A 216 -6.34 13.57 20.49
C VAL A 216 -5.72 13.05 21.78
N ARG A 217 -6.36 12.08 22.41
CA ARG A 217 -5.92 11.56 23.71
C ARG A 217 -5.95 10.03 23.76
N PRO A 218 -4.95 9.39 24.37
CA PRO A 218 -4.99 7.95 24.59
C PRO A 218 -6.07 7.63 25.64
N ILE A 219 -6.83 6.57 25.40
CA ILE A 219 -7.69 6.00 26.43
C ILE A 219 -6.75 5.27 27.38
N ALA A 220 -6.52 5.87 28.56
CA ALA A 220 -5.79 5.19 29.61
C ALA A 220 -6.45 3.81 29.85
N PRO A 221 -5.67 2.72 29.90
CA PRO A 221 -6.24 1.43 30.27
C PRO A 221 -6.86 1.61 31.65
N ALA A 222 -8.15 1.31 31.78
CA ALA A 222 -8.84 1.33 33.06
C ALA A 222 -7.96 0.55 34.06
N ALA A 223 -7.47 1.24 35.10
CA ALA A 223 -6.66 0.62 36.13
C ALA A 223 -7.47 -0.57 36.67
N LYS A 224 -6.92 -1.77 36.48
CA LYS A 224 -7.55 -3.03 36.81
C LYS A 224 -7.55 -3.27 38.31
#